data_AF-A0A225WZ57-F1
#
_entry.id   AF-A0A225WZ57-F1
#
_cell.length_a   1.000
_cell.length_b   1.000
_cell.length_c   1.000
_cell.angle_alpha   90.00
_cell.angle_beta   90.00
_cell.angle_gamma   90.00
#
_symmetry.space_group_name_H-M   'P 1'
#
loop_
_entity.id
_entity.type
_entity.pdbx_description
1 polymer ?
#
loop_
_entity_poly.entity_id
_entity_poly.type
_entity_poly.pdbx_seq_one_letter_code
_entity_poly.pdbx_strand_id
1 'polypeptide(L)'
;MSLQDLAPVNSKRAQQIAINAFSRFLVVEGVNMQFIAATFLGRFVKLMDRIAIHLTSAEGREGKVLARNSVMSYCRHVKNWLLDTYPKNRVSIKKKTSQDDQTLERHCPKRFEGGATKRAPAYSKENLRILLDGLYFDAASYQDAALLALMWYAFGRPSDLGFVAKSNLTVSADEVVFVRLARVKTSQEQGISVFPDQVSFVPCPLYAIGMVLVMQDTPSSRLLDHPQLATEDEERTVTPIDIPLAEALT
;
A
#
# COMPACT_ATOMS: atom_id res chain seq x y z
N MET A 1 -29.47 20.87 22.56
CA MET A 1 -29.65 19.40 22.52
C MET A 1 -28.74 18.85 21.43
N SER A 2 -27.80 17.96 21.79
CA SER A 2 -26.83 17.40 20.83
C SER A 2 -27.50 16.26 20.06
N LEU A 3 -27.19 16.07 18.77
CA LEU A 3 -27.65 14.91 17.97
C LEU A 3 -27.29 13.56 18.61
N GLN A 4 -26.33 13.55 19.55
CA GLN A 4 -25.94 12.38 20.33
C GLN A 4 -27.00 11.95 21.35
N ASP A 5 -27.92 12.83 21.76
CA ASP A 5 -28.94 12.51 22.77
C ASP A 5 -30.06 11.61 22.21
N LEU A 6 -30.27 11.64 20.89
CA LEU A 6 -31.33 10.93 20.17
C LEU A 6 -30.98 9.48 19.78
N ALA A 7 -29.73 9.04 19.98
CA ALA A 7 -29.32 7.68 19.62
C ALA A 7 -29.90 6.63 20.60
N PRO A 8 -30.34 5.44 20.12
CA PRO A 8 -30.80 4.36 20.99
C PRO A 8 -29.75 4.00 22.05
N VAL A 9 -30.17 3.71 23.28
CA VAL A 9 -29.27 3.39 24.41
C VAL A 9 -28.29 2.27 24.06
N ASN A 10 -28.73 1.27 23.30
CA ASN A 10 -27.90 0.17 22.83
C ASN A 10 -26.75 0.62 21.91
N SER A 11 -26.99 1.61 21.05
CA SER A 11 -25.98 2.18 20.15
C SER A 11 -24.95 3.01 20.91
N LYS A 12 -25.36 3.76 21.95
CA LYS A 12 -24.45 4.49 22.85
C LYS A 12 -23.53 3.51 23.59
N ARG A 13 -24.09 2.40 24.09
CA ARG A 13 -23.32 1.36 24.78
C ARG A 13 -22.30 0.69 23.84
N ALA A 14 -22.70 0.34 22.62
CA ALA A 14 -21.80 -0.23 21.61
C ALA A 14 -20.66 0.73 21.24
N GLN A 15 -20.97 2.02 21.08
CA GLN A 15 -19.98 3.06 20.83
C GLN A 15 -18.98 3.17 21.99
N GLN A 16 -19.46 3.19 23.24
CA GLN A 16 -18.56 3.27 24.41
C GLN A 16 -17.63 2.07 24.52
N ILE A 17 -18.12 0.86 24.19
CA ILE A 17 -17.28 -0.35 24.17
C ILE A 17 -16.17 -0.21 23.13
N ALA A 18 -16.50 0.28 21.93
CA ALA A 18 -15.52 0.51 20.87
C ALA A 18 -14.48 1.57 21.26
N ILE A 19 -14.90 2.67 21.91
CA ILE A 19 -13.99 3.72 22.43
C ILE A 19 -13.06 3.17 23.52
N ASN A 20 -13.58 2.33 24.42
CA ASN A 20 -12.76 1.70 25.45
C ASN A 20 -11.73 0.74 24.84
N ALA A 21 -12.10 -0.03 23.82
CA ALA A 21 -11.17 -0.89 23.08
C ALA A 21 -10.08 -0.07 22.37
N PHE A 22 -10.46 1.06 21.76
CA PHE A 22 -9.52 1.99 21.17
C PHE A 22 -8.55 2.59 22.20
N SER A 23 -9.05 2.97 23.37
CA SER A 23 -8.20 3.51 24.45
C SER A 23 -7.17 2.48 24.93
N ARG A 24 -7.54 1.20 25.02
CA ARG A 24 -6.60 0.11 25.32
C ARG A 24 -5.53 -0.05 24.24
N PHE A 25 -5.92 0.00 22.97
CA PHE A 25 -4.98 0.00 21.85
C PHE A 25 -3.97 1.14 21.93
N LEU A 26 -4.43 2.36 22.27
CA LEU A 26 -3.54 3.51 22.43
C LEU A 26 -2.51 3.32 23.54
N VAL A 27 -2.89 2.70 24.65
CA VAL A 27 -1.97 2.36 25.74
C VAL A 27 -0.93 1.34 25.28
N VAL A 28 -1.34 0.30 24.54
CA VAL A 28 -0.42 -0.73 23.99
C VAL A 28 0.58 -0.13 23.01
N GLU A 29 0.15 0.78 22.14
CA GLU A 29 1.03 1.45 21.17
C GLU A 29 1.84 2.61 21.78
N GLY A 30 1.61 2.96 23.06
CA GLY A 30 2.28 4.09 23.71
C GLY A 30 1.90 5.46 23.12
N VAL A 31 0.72 5.57 22.51
CA VAL A 31 0.26 6.78 21.82
C VAL A 31 -0.76 7.54 22.66
N ASN A 32 -0.54 8.84 22.88
CA ASN A 32 -1.49 9.71 23.56
C ASN A 32 -2.52 10.31 22.59
N MET A 33 -3.74 10.56 23.06
CA MET A 33 -4.82 11.25 22.34
C MET A 33 -4.39 12.64 21.81
N GLN A 34 -3.50 13.35 22.51
CA GLN A 34 -2.94 14.63 22.04
C GLN A 34 -2.09 14.47 20.76
N PHE A 35 -1.32 13.38 20.66
CA PHE A 35 -0.55 13.05 19.46
C PHE A 35 -1.47 12.73 18.27
N ILE A 36 -2.59 12.06 18.54
CA ILE A 36 -3.60 11.76 17.52
C ILE A 36 -4.24 13.06 17.03
N ALA A 37 -4.57 13.99 17.92
CA ALA A 37 -5.10 15.30 17.55
C ALA A 37 -4.16 16.05 16.59
N ALA A 38 -2.85 16.03 16.88
CA ALA A 38 -1.83 16.70 16.08
C ALA A 38 -1.59 16.03 14.71
N THR A 39 -1.73 14.71 14.62
CA THR A 39 -1.43 13.93 13.39
C THR A 39 -2.67 13.53 12.59
N PHE A 40 -3.85 13.95 13.05
CA PHE A 40 -5.17 13.43 12.65
C PHE A 40 -5.43 13.51 11.14
N LEU A 41 -4.99 14.57 10.45
CA LEU A 41 -5.25 14.79 9.03
C LEU A 41 -4.46 13.85 8.09
N GLY A 42 -3.21 13.54 8.45
CA GLY A 42 -2.29 12.80 7.58
C GLY A 42 -2.34 11.28 7.77
N ARG A 43 -2.65 10.85 8.99
CA ARG A 43 -2.47 9.45 9.44
C ARG A 43 -3.77 8.72 9.78
N PHE A 44 -4.93 9.33 9.56
CA PHE A 44 -6.24 8.77 9.91
C PHE A 44 -6.44 7.33 9.37
N VAL A 45 -6.17 7.11 8.09
CA VAL A 45 -6.37 5.80 7.45
C VAL A 45 -5.42 4.75 8.04
N LYS A 46 -4.15 5.11 8.25
CA LYS A 46 -3.14 4.22 8.88
C LYS A 46 -3.49 3.89 10.34
N LEU A 47 -4.05 4.85 11.07
CA LEU A 47 -4.55 4.65 12.43
C LEU A 47 -5.72 3.66 12.43
N MET A 48 -6.69 3.85 11.52
CA MET A 48 -7.84 2.95 11.37
C MET A 48 -7.41 1.53 10.98
N ASP A 49 -6.43 1.38 10.08
CA ASP A 49 -5.89 0.08 9.67
C ASP A 49 -5.20 -0.64 10.83
N ARG A 50 -4.37 0.06 11.61
CA ARG A 50 -3.73 -0.52 12.80
C ARG A 50 -4.72 -0.95 13.86
N ILE A 51 -5.75 -0.16 14.12
CA ILE A 51 -6.81 -0.53 15.07
C ILE A 51 -7.57 -1.75 14.56
N ALA A 52 -7.87 -1.82 13.26
CA ALA A 52 -8.54 -2.98 12.67
C ALA A 52 -7.72 -4.25 12.84
N ILE A 53 -6.40 -4.20 12.57
CA ILE A 53 -5.47 -5.30 12.80
C ILE A 53 -5.45 -5.69 14.29
N HIS A 54 -5.29 -4.73 15.18
CA HIS A 54 -5.29 -4.97 16.62
C HIS A 54 -6.61 -5.60 17.10
N LEU A 55 -7.76 -5.20 16.55
CA LEU A 55 -9.06 -5.80 16.86
C LEU A 55 -9.23 -7.21 16.30
N THR A 56 -8.55 -7.54 15.19
CA THR A 56 -8.52 -8.92 14.67
C THR A 56 -7.58 -9.84 15.46
N SER A 57 -6.57 -9.30 16.13
CA SER A 57 -5.69 -10.06 17.02
C SER A 57 -6.14 -10.03 18.49
N ALA A 58 -7.01 -9.08 18.86
CA ALA A 58 -7.54 -8.99 20.20
C ALA A 58 -8.48 -10.16 20.47
N GLU A 59 -8.15 -10.95 21.48
CA GLU A 59 -9.05 -11.94 22.01
C GLU A 59 -10.23 -11.23 22.70
N GLY A 60 -11.45 -11.61 22.34
CA GLY A 60 -12.67 -11.14 22.99
C GLY A 60 -12.77 -11.66 24.43
N ARG A 61 -13.90 -11.36 25.09
CA ARG A 61 -14.15 -11.74 26.50
C ARG A 61 -14.13 -13.26 26.79
N GLU A 62 -14.02 -14.11 25.77
CA GLU A 62 -13.98 -15.58 25.87
C GLU A 62 -12.68 -16.20 25.29
N GLY A 63 -11.62 -15.42 25.02
CA GLY A 63 -10.43 -15.94 24.32
C GLY A 63 -10.65 -16.18 22.81
N LYS A 64 -11.85 -15.90 22.30
CA LYS A 64 -12.19 -16.02 20.87
C LYS A 64 -11.90 -14.70 20.15
N VAL A 65 -11.29 -14.81 18.97
CA VAL A 65 -11.07 -13.70 18.04
C VAL A 65 -12.40 -12.99 17.73
N LEU A 66 -12.40 -11.66 17.69
CA LEU A 66 -13.60 -10.89 17.36
C LEU A 66 -14.12 -11.26 15.96
N ALA A 67 -15.42 -11.54 15.88
CA ALA A 67 -16.10 -11.76 14.62
C ALA A 67 -15.98 -10.51 13.71
N ARG A 68 -15.82 -10.72 12.40
CA ARG A 68 -15.64 -9.67 11.37
C ARG A 68 -16.65 -8.53 11.50
N ASN A 69 -17.93 -8.86 11.69
CA ASN A 69 -18.99 -7.86 11.83
C ASN A 69 -18.80 -6.96 13.06
N SER A 70 -18.22 -7.51 14.14
CA SER A 70 -17.91 -6.77 15.37
C SER A 70 -16.71 -5.85 15.18
N VAL A 71 -15.65 -6.31 14.50
CA VAL A 71 -14.48 -5.46 14.16
C VAL A 71 -14.91 -4.29 13.29
N MET A 72 -15.69 -4.54 12.23
CA MET A 72 -16.21 -3.50 11.35
C MET A 72 -17.09 -2.49 12.10
N SER A 73 -17.94 -2.98 13.00
CA SER A 73 -18.77 -2.12 13.86
C SER A 73 -17.91 -1.25 14.78
N TYR A 74 -16.88 -1.81 15.40
CA TYR A 74 -15.98 -1.09 16.31
C TYR A 74 -15.19 -0.01 15.56
N CYS A 75 -14.60 -0.36 14.42
CA CYS A 75 -13.92 0.61 13.56
C CYS A 75 -14.85 1.74 13.12
N ARG A 76 -16.10 1.42 12.74
CA ARG A 76 -17.10 2.43 12.38
C ARG A 76 -17.43 3.36 13.56
N HIS A 77 -17.62 2.82 14.76
CA HIS A 77 -17.91 3.62 15.95
C HIS A 77 -16.73 4.54 16.33
N VAL A 78 -15.50 4.04 16.28
CA VAL A 78 -14.29 4.82 16.55
C VAL A 78 -14.09 5.91 15.50
N LYS A 79 -14.25 5.59 14.21
CA LYS A 79 -14.20 6.57 13.10
C LYS A 79 -15.20 7.69 13.31
N ASN A 80 -16.46 7.37 13.61
CA ASN A 80 -17.49 8.38 13.84
C ASN A 80 -17.18 9.24 15.07
N TRP A 81 -16.76 8.62 16.17
CA TRP A 81 -16.38 9.34 17.39
C TRP A 81 -15.19 10.29 17.16
N LEU A 82 -14.16 9.86 16.43
CA LEU A 82 -13.01 10.69 16.08
C LEU A 82 -13.42 11.87 15.19
N LEU A 83 -14.32 11.64 14.22
CA LEU A 83 -14.84 12.71 13.36
C LEU A 83 -15.72 13.71 14.13
N ASP A 84 -16.41 13.27 15.17
CA ASP A 84 -17.20 14.13 16.05
C ASP A 84 -16.31 14.91 17.03
N THR A 85 -15.20 14.31 17.46
CA THR A 85 -14.21 14.95 18.37
C THR A 85 -13.40 16.03 17.66
N TYR A 86 -13.12 15.87 16.35
CA TYR A 86 -12.34 16.81 15.54
C TYR A 86 -13.12 17.33 14.33
N PRO A 87 -14.17 18.14 14.55
CA PRO A 87 -15.10 18.55 13.48
C PRO A 87 -14.43 19.42 12.40
N LYS A 88 -13.39 20.18 12.75
CA LYS A 88 -12.62 21.04 11.82
C LYS A 88 -12.01 20.27 10.64
N ASN A 89 -11.74 18.97 10.82
CA ASN A 89 -11.05 18.13 9.84
C ASN A 89 -12.00 17.16 9.11
N ARG A 90 -13.30 17.20 9.44
CA ARG A 90 -14.31 16.22 9.02
C ARG A 90 -14.48 16.13 7.51
N VAL A 91 -14.46 17.26 6.81
CA VAL A 91 -14.67 17.33 5.35
C VAL A 91 -13.47 16.75 4.61
N SER A 92 -12.25 17.17 4.98
CA SER A 92 -11.00 16.69 4.39
C SER A 92 -10.79 15.19 4.63
N ILE A 93 -11.14 14.70 5.82
CA ILE A 93 -11.06 13.27 6.14
C ILE A 93 -12.10 12.50 5.37
N LYS A 94 -13.38 12.89 5.35
CA LYS A 94 -14.40 12.18 4.55
C LYS A 94 -14.03 12.09 3.07
N LYS A 95 -13.44 13.14 2.49
CA LYS A 95 -12.95 13.14 1.10
C LYS A 95 -11.84 12.10 0.87
N LYS A 96 -10.84 12.06 1.77
CA LYS A 96 -9.70 11.12 1.69
C LYS A 96 -10.12 9.67 2.01
N THR A 97 -10.93 9.50 3.05
CA THR A 97 -11.48 8.22 3.48
C THR A 97 -12.47 7.66 2.47
N SER A 98 -13.19 8.45 1.67
CA SER A 98 -14.06 7.89 0.62
C SER A 98 -13.28 7.26 -0.55
N GLN A 99 -12.08 7.76 -0.86
CA GLN A 99 -11.21 7.22 -1.90
C GLN A 99 -10.45 5.98 -1.39
N ASP A 100 -10.00 6.03 -0.14
CA ASP A 100 -9.30 4.91 0.50
C ASP A 100 -10.26 3.80 0.97
N ASP A 101 -11.46 4.12 1.49
CA ASP A 101 -12.51 3.15 1.83
C ASP A 101 -13.00 2.43 0.56
N GLN A 102 -13.09 3.08 -0.61
CA GLN A 102 -13.47 2.41 -1.85
C GLN A 102 -12.40 1.43 -2.34
N THR A 103 -11.12 1.75 -2.12
CA THR A 103 -10.00 0.84 -2.40
C THR A 103 -9.95 -0.30 -1.39
N LEU A 104 -10.15 0.00 -0.10
CA LEU A 104 -10.11 -0.97 0.99
C LEU A 104 -11.34 -1.88 1.02
N GLU A 105 -12.55 -1.38 0.79
CA GLU A 105 -13.78 -2.19 0.63
C GLU A 105 -13.75 -3.06 -0.63
N ARG A 106 -12.96 -2.73 -1.66
CA ARG A 106 -12.72 -3.64 -2.79
C ARG A 106 -11.72 -4.74 -2.47
N HIS A 107 -10.75 -4.47 -1.59
CA HIS A 107 -9.67 -5.40 -1.23
C HIS A 107 -9.96 -6.26 0.02
N CYS A 108 -10.70 -5.76 1.00
CA CYS A 108 -11.07 -6.44 2.25
C CYS A 108 -12.02 -7.63 2.07
N PRO A 109 -13.08 -7.61 1.22
CA PRO A 109 -13.91 -8.79 1.03
C PRO A 109 -13.12 -9.95 0.44
N LYS A 110 -12.18 -9.72 -0.50
CA LYS A 110 -11.34 -10.78 -1.07
C LYS A 110 -10.39 -11.44 -0.05
N ARG A 111 -9.95 -10.71 0.98
CA ARG A 111 -9.16 -11.29 2.08
C ARG A 111 -10.00 -12.16 3.03
N PHE A 112 -11.29 -11.85 3.18
CA PHE A 112 -12.18 -12.48 4.17
C PHE A 112 -13.28 -13.39 3.59
N GLU A 113 -13.52 -13.42 2.28
CA GLU A 113 -14.53 -14.28 1.61
C GLU A 113 -14.07 -15.72 1.36
N GLY A 114 -12.77 -16.00 1.52
CA GLY A 114 -12.31 -17.38 1.50
C GLY A 114 -12.60 -18.04 2.83
N GLY A 115 -13.71 -18.77 2.93
CA GLY A 115 -13.80 -19.87 3.90
C GLY A 115 -12.57 -20.78 3.82
N ALA A 116 -12.36 -21.62 4.82
CA ALA A 116 -11.24 -22.55 4.95
C ALA A 116 -11.18 -23.58 3.79
N THR A 117 -10.88 -23.11 2.58
CA THR A 117 -10.33 -23.92 1.51
C THR A 117 -8.86 -24.10 1.84
N LYS A 118 -8.31 -25.27 1.46
CA LYS A 118 -6.89 -25.60 1.57
C LYS A 118 -6.06 -24.56 0.80
N ARG A 119 -5.82 -23.40 1.40
CA ARG A 119 -4.95 -22.38 0.87
C ARG A 119 -3.53 -22.84 1.13
N ALA A 120 -2.68 -22.73 0.12
CA ALA A 120 -1.24 -22.79 0.33
C ALA A 120 -0.88 -21.77 1.44
N PRO A 121 0.10 -22.09 2.31
CA PRO A 121 0.55 -21.17 3.35
C PRO A 121 0.78 -19.77 2.77
N ALA A 122 0.41 -18.74 3.52
CA ALA A 122 0.69 -17.37 3.11
C ALA A 122 2.19 -17.23 2.86
N TYR A 123 2.55 -16.77 1.67
CA TYR A 123 3.95 -16.60 1.29
C TYR A 123 4.61 -15.61 2.26
N SER A 124 5.67 -16.05 2.93
CA SER A 124 6.36 -15.26 3.96
C SER A 124 7.52 -14.47 3.35
N LYS A 125 8.02 -13.48 4.09
CA LYS A 125 9.27 -12.78 3.73
C LYS A 125 10.46 -13.75 3.65
N GLU A 126 10.44 -14.84 4.42
CA GLU A 126 11.48 -15.87 4.37
C GLU A 126 11.41 -16.67 3.07
N ASN A 127 10.20 -17.00 2.60
CA ASN A 127 10.03 -17.64 1.29
C ASN A 127 10.53 -16.73 0.16
N LEU A 128 10.29 -15.42 0.27
CA LEU A 128 10.83 -14.42 -0.66
C LEU A 128 12.36 -14.43 -0.68
N ARG A 129 12.96 -14.47 0.51
CA ARG A 129 14.40 -14.52 0.66
C ARG A 129 14.98 -15.75 -0.03
N ILE A 130 14.40 -16.94 0.19
CA ILE A 130 14.88 -18.19 -0.43
C ILE A 130 14.84 -18.13 -1.95
N LEU A 131 13.75 -17.60 -2.54
CA LEU A 131 13.68 -17.43 -4.00
C LEU A 131 14.71 -16.43 -4.52
N LEU A 132 14.86 -15.30 -3.84
CA LEU A 132 15.82 -14.27 -4.25
C LEU A 132 17.27 -14.72 -4.07
N ASP A 133 17.60 -15.46 -3.02
CA ASP A 133 18.94 -16.06 -2.86
C ASP A 133 19.25 -17.01 -4.02
N GLY A 134 18.27 -17.82 -4.45
CA GLY A 134 18.41 -18.67 -5.63
C GLY A 134 18.63 -17.87 -6.92
N LEU A 135 17.90 -16.77 -7.11
CA LEU A 135 18.01 -15.92 -8.31
C LEU A 135 19.29 -15.06 -8.32
N TYR A 136 19.78 -14.63 -7.17
CA TYR A 136 21.05 -13.90 -7.07
C TYR A 136 22.27 -14.82 -7.20
N PHE A 137 22.12 -16.11 -6.89
CA PHE A 137 23.19 -17.09 -7.07
C PHE A 137 23.55 -17.27 -8.56
N ASP A 138 22.55 -17.27 -9.43
CA ASP A 138 22.75 -17.27 -10.87
C ASP A 138 22.90 -15.82 -11.36
N ALA A 139 24.14 -15.37 -11.59
CA ALA A 139 24.46 -13.98 -11.94
C ALA A 139 23.73 -13.46 -13.21
N ALA A 140 23.08 -14.33 -13.98
CA ALA A 140 22.25 -13.98 -15.13
C ALA A 140 20.81 -13.57 -14.77
N SER A 141 20.32 -13.90 -13.57
CA SER A 141 18.91 -13.72 -13.16
C SER A 141 18.66 -12.50 -12.26
N TYR A 142 19.53 -11.49 -12.31
CA TYR A 142 19.37 -10.25 -11.51
C TYR A 142 18.11 -9.47 -11.90
N GLN A 143 17.69 -9.51 -13.17
CA GLN A 143 16.45 -8.87 -13.62
C GLN A 143 15.22 -9.59 -13.07
N ASP A 144 15.24 -10.93 -13.02
CA ASP A 144 14.18 -11.74 -12.40
C ASP A 144 14.10 -11.48 -10.89
N ALA A 145 15.26 -11.41 -10.23
CA ALA A 145 15.35 -11.10 -8.81
C ALA A 145 14.75 -9.73 -8.50
N ALA A 146 15.08 -8.72 -9.32
CA ALA A 146 14.53 -7.38 -9.13
C ALA A 146 13.06 -7.28 -9.49
N LEU A 147 12.60 -7.98 -10.53
CA LEU A 147 11.19 -8.07 -10.86
C LEU A 147 10.40 -8.71 -9.71
N LEU A 148 10.89 -9.81 -9.14
CA LEU A 148 10.26 -10.49 -8.01
C LEU A 148 10.23 -9.60 -6.75
N ALA A 149 11.34 -8.96 -6.41
CA ALA A 149 11.43 -8.05 -5.28
C ALA A 149 10.49 -6.86 -5.46
N LEU A 150 10.54 -6.18 -6.60
CA LEU A 150 9.68 -5.03 -6.87
C LEU A 150 8.21 -5.42 -6.96
N MET A 151 7.86 -6.58 -7.52
CA MET A 151 6.47 -7.05 -7.53
C MET A 151 5.93 -7.27 -6.11
N TRP A 152 6.77 -7.78 -5.19
CA TRP A 152 6.40 -7.97 -3.79
C TRP A 152 6.10 -6.63 -3.09
N TYR A 153 6.92 -5.60 -3.30
CA TYR A 153 6.76 -4.30 -2.60
C TYR A 153 5.92 -3.25 -3.36
N ALA A 154 5.86 -3.27 -4.70
CA ALA A 154 5.25 -2.25 -5.56
C ALA A 154 3.83 -2.62 -6.07
N PHE A 155 3.20 -3.62 -5.44
CA PHE A 155 1.80 -4.06 -5.64
C PHE A 155 1.54 -4.96 -6.86
N GLY A 156 2.19 -6.12 -6.90
CA GLY A 156 1.57 -7.37 -7.34
C GLY A 156 1.29 -7.54 -8.83
N ARG A 157 1.69 -6.61 -9.71
CA ARG A 157 1.59 -6.76 -11.17
C ARG A 157 2.91 -6.44 -11.88
N PRO A 158 3.47 -7.39 -12.65
CA PRO A 158 4.65 -7.16 -13.48
C PRO A 158 4.45 -6.08 -14.56
N SER A 159 3.25 -6.01 -15.17
CA SER A 159 2.95 -5.08 -16.27
C SER A 159 3.17 -3.61 -15.89
N ASP A 160 2.87 -3.22 -14.64
CA ASP A 160 3.06 -1.84 -14.19
C ASP A 160 4.55 -1.48 -14.06
N LEU A 161 5.43 -2.47 -13.86
CA LEU A 161 6.88 -2.28 -13.74
C LEU A 161 7.57 -2.15 -15.10
N GLY A 162 7.00 -2.71 -16.17
CA GLY A 162 7.55 -2.61 -17.53
C GLY A 162 7.64 -1.19 -18.06
N PHE A 163 6.78 -0.29 -17.57
CA PHE A 163 6.74 1.12 -17.96
C PHE A 163 7.57 2.05 -17.06
N VAL A 164 8.27 1.51 -16.06
CA VAL A 164 9.05 2.33 -15.14
C VAL A 164 10.38 2.69 -15.80
N ALA A 165 10.57 3.96 -16.13
CA ALA A 165 11.84 4.50 -16.61
C ALA A 165 12.75 4.92 -15.44
N LYS A 166 14.07 5.00 -15.68
CA LYS A 166 15.05 5.47 -14.69
C LYS A 166 14.75 6.90 -14.22
N SER A 167 14.23 7.75 -15.10
CA SER A 167 13.76 9.12 -14.78
C SER A 167 12.61 9.18 -13.78
N ASN A 168 11.94 8.05 -13.54
CA ASN A 168 10.84 7.95 -12.59
C ASN A 168 11.33 7.69 -11.16
N LEU A 169 12.62 7.39 -11.00
CA LEU A 169 13.29 7.31 -9.71
C LEU A 169 13.70 8.71 -9.26
N THR A 170 13.32 9.08 -8.05
CA THR A 170 13.76 10.32 -7.41
C THR A 170 14.20 10.03 -5.99
N VAL A 171 15.24 10.72 -5.54
CA VAL A 171 15.74 10.61 -4.16
C VAL A 171 15.33 11.88 -3.43
N SER A 172 14.63 11.73 -2.31
CA SER A 172 14.26 12.85 -1.44
C SER A 172 15.40 13.24 -0.51
N ALA A 173 15.34 14.43 0.07
CA ALA A 173 16.28 14.92 1.08
C ALA A 173 16.36 14.02 2.33
N ASP A 174 15.31 13.25 2.60
CA ASP A 174 15.24 12.29 3.71
C ASP A 174 15.80 10.89 3.33
N GLU A 175 16.61 10.79 2.27
CA GLU A 175 17.20 9.53 1.76
C GLU A 175 16.18 8.46 1.32
N VAL A 176 14.93 8.85 1.12
CA VAL A 176 13.87 7.97 0.62
C VAL A 176 13.86 7.97 -0.90
N VAL A 177 13.88 6.78 -1.49
CA VAL A 177 13.72 6.62 -2.94
C VAL A 177 12.23 6.58 -3.28
N PHE A 178 11.81 7.47 -4.17
CA PHE A 178 10.46 7.54 -4.71
C PHE A 178 10.44 7.00 -6.13
N VAL A 179 9.54 6.04 -6.38
CA VAL A 179 9.28 5.44 -7.69
C VAL A 179 7.91 5.94 -8.17
N ARG A 180 7.88 6.62 -9.32
CA ARG A 180 6.62 6.96 -10.00
C ARG A 180 6.29 5.90 -11.05
N LEU A 181 5.10 5.32 -10.96
CA LEU A 181 4.64 4.31 -11.92
C LEU A 181 3.22 4.61 -12.38
N ALA A 182 2.93 4.30 -13.65
CA ALA A 182 1.59 4.34 -14.18
C ALA A 182 0.93 2.97 -13.99
N ARG A 183 -0.24 2.93 -13.39
CA ARG A 183 -1.05 1.72 -13.29
C ARG A 183 -1.72 1.46 -14.62
N VAL A 184 -1.29 0.41 -15.34
CA VAL A 184 -1.76 0.10 -16.70
C VAL A 184 -3.28 -0.03 -16.75
N LYS A 185 -3.88 -0.66 -15.73
CA LYS A 185 -5.33 -0.91 -15.70
C LYS A 185 -6.18 0.32 -15.41
N THR A 186 -5.66 1.29 -14.66
CA THR A 186 -6.44 2.45 -14.20
C THR A 186 -6.00 3.76 -14.84
N SER A 187 -4.94 3.72 -15.66
CA SER A 187 -4.29 4.89 -16.25
C SER A 187 -3.99 6.00 -15.22
N GLN A 188 -3.72 5.60 -13.98
CA GLN A 188 -3.41 6.52 -12.89
C GLN A 188 -1.93 6.43 -12.55
N GLU A 189 -1.30 7.59 -12.41
CA GLU A 189 0.04 7.69 -11.85
C GLU A 189 0.00 7.50 -10.33
N GLN A 190 0.92 6.69 -9.83
CA GLN A 190 1.09 6.43 -8.41
C GLN A 190 2.56 6.62 -8.03
N GLY A 191 2.80 7.37 -6.96
CA GLY A 191 4.11 7.46 -6.32
C GLY A 191 4.22 6.45 -5.18
N ILE A 192 5.31 5.68 -5.16
CA ILE A 192 5.64 4.75 -4.08
C ILE A 192 6.95 5.20 -3.45
N SER A 193 7.00 5.24 -2.12
CA SER A 193 8.24 5.40 -1.38
C SER A 193 8.81 4.03 -1.04
N VAL A 194 10.08 3.84 -1.33
CA VAL A 194 10.84 2.62 -1.11
C VAL A 194 11.85 2.90 0.00
N PHE A 195 11.83 2.06 1.03
CA PHE A 195 12.70 2.17 2.19
C PHE A 195 13.67 0.99 2.22
N PRO A 196 14.89 1.19 2.75
CA PRO A 196 15.82 0.09 2.95
C PRO A 196 15.28 -0.88 4.00
N ASP A 197 15.49 -2.18 3.75
CA ASP A 197 15.27 -3.21 4.74
C ASP A 197 16.41 -3.20 5.76
N GLN A 198 16.07 -3.12 7.06
CA GLN A 198 17.05 -3.03 8.14
C GLN A 198 17.65 -4.39 8.54
N VAL A 199 17.00 -5.50 8.17
CA VAL A 199 17.34 -6.84 8.67
C VAL A 199 18.01 -7.71 7.61
N SER A 200 17.59 -7.58 6.35
CA SER A 200 18.10 -8.42 5.26
C SER A 200 18.18 -7.64 3.96
N PHE A 201 19.35 -7.61 3.34
CA PHE A 201 19.53 -6.94 2.05
C PHE A 201 18.95 -7.74 0.87
N VAL A 202 18.89 -9.08 0.98
CA VAL A 202 18.44 -9.97 -0.10
C VAL A 202 17.03 -9.61 -0.60
N PRO A 203 15.99 -9.55 0.25
CA PRO A 203 14.66 -9.09 -0.17
C PRO A 203 14.53 -7.56 -0.17
N CYS A 204 15.61 -6.79 -0.10
CA CYS A 204 15.52 -5.33 -0.09
C CYS A 204 15.23 -4.81 -1.50
N PRO A 205 14.14 -4.06 -1.72
CA PRO A 205 13.81 -3.53 -3.04
C PRO A 205 14.85 -2.51 -3.54
N LEU A 206 15.50 -1.77 -2.64
CA LEU A 206 16.60 -0.86 -3.00
C LEU A 206 17.83 -1.62 -3.48
N TYR A 207 18.15 -2.75 -2.84
CA TYR A 207 19.25 -3.60 -3.26
C TYR A 207 18.97 -4.17 -4.66
N ALA A 208 17.76 -4.67 -4.89
CA ALA A 208 17.30 -5.14 -6.21
C ALA A 208 17.44 -4.07 -7.30
N ILE A 209 16.97 -2.84 -7.05
CA ILE A 209 17.12 -1.71 -7.98
C ILE A 209 18.60 -1.44 -8.25
N GLY A 210 19.43 -1.36 -7.20
CA GLY A 210 20.87 -1.14 -7.33
C GLY A 210 21.55 -2.22 -8.16
N MET A 211 21.24 -3.49 -7.92
CA MET A 211 21.78 -4.61 -8.68
C MET A 211 21.43 -4.52 -10.16
N VAL A 212 20.18 -4.24 -10.52
CA VAL A 212 19.81 -4.09 -11.94
C VAL A 212 20.57 -2.93 -12.59
N LEU A 213 20.68 -1.79 -11.91
CA LEU A 213 21.38 -0.64 -12.48
C LEU A 213 22.87 -0.89 -12.70
N VAL A 214 23.51 -1.70 -11.83
CA VAL A 214 24.94 -2.05 -11.94
C VAL A 214 25.18 -3.15 -12.97
N MET A 215 24.28 -4.12 -13.05
CA MET A 215 24.44 -5.32 -13.89
C MET A 215 23.90 -5.14 -15.32
N GLN A 216 23.27 -4.01 -15.62
CA GLN A 216 22.81 -3.68 -16.98
C GLN A 216 23.99 -3.50 -17.93
N ASP A 217 24.19 -4.47 -18.85
CA ASP A 217 25.26 -4.44 -19.85
C ASP A 217 25.02 -3.41 -20.97
N THR A 218 23.76 -2.99 -21.17
CA THR A 218 23.37 -2.06 -22.23
C THR A 218 22.70 -0.81 -21.67
N PRO A 219 22.94 0.37 -22.28
CA PRO A 219 22.30 1.60 -21.87
C PRO A 219 20.81 1.55 -22.20
N SER A 220 19.98 1.46 -21.16
CA SER A 220 18.54 1.52 -21.27
C SER A 220 17.94 2.70 -20.52
N SER A 221 16.82 3.23 -21.04
CA SER A 221 16.01 4.23 -20.35
C SER A 221 15.07 3.59 -19.31
N ARG A 222 14.77 2.30 -19.46
CA ARG A 222 13.90 1.54 -18.58
C ARG A 222 14.64 1.08 -17.33
N LEU A 223 13.90 0.95 -16.24
CA LEU A 223 14.43 0.40 -15.00
C LEU A 223 14.65 -1.10 -15.10
N LEU A 224 13.77 -1.83 -15.80
CA LEU A 224 13.87 -3.27 -16.04
C LEU A 224 13.76 -3.54 -17.55
N ASP A 225 14.80 -4.10 -18.14
CA ASP A 225 14.81 -4.53 -19.56
C ASP A 225 14.47 -6.01 -19.69
N HIS A 226 13.45 -6.43 -18.95
CA HIS A 226 13.08 -7.84 -18.89
C HIS A 226 12.33 -8.25 -20.17
N PRO A 227 12.69 -9.37 -20.85
CA PRO A 227 12.06 -9.77 -22.10
C PRO A 227 10.54 -9.91 -22.02
N GLN A 228 10.01 -10.37 -20.87
CA GLN A 228 8.57 -10.54 -20.65
C GLN A 228 7.82 -9.22 -20.39
N LEU A 229 8.55 -8.12 -20.18
CA LEU A 229 8.00 -6.77 -20.03
C LEU A 229 8.11 -5.96 -21.34
N ALA A 230 8.94 -6.40 -22.29
CA ALA A 230 9.17 -5.71 -23.56
C ALA A 230 8.07 -5.95 -24.60
N THR A 231 7.20 -6.95 -24.39
CA THR A 231 6.20 -7.42 -25.36
C THR A 231 5.04 -6.46 -25.64
N GLU A 232 4.94 -5.31 -24.96
CA GLU A 232 3.85 -4.34 -25.19
C GLU A 232 4.24 -3.17 -26.11
N ASP A 233 5.51 -3.04 -26.53
CA ASP A 233 5.98 -1.93 -27.37
C ASP A 233 5.92 -2.20 -28.89
N GLU A 234 5.80 -3.45 -29.34
CA GLU A 234 5.85 -3.77 -30.77
C GLU A 234 4.53 -3.51 -31.53
N GLU A 235 3.42 -3.20 -30.84
CA GLU A 235 2.13 -2.89 -31.48
C GLU A 235 1.69 -1.42 -31.31
N ARG A 236 2.61 -0.54 -30.89
CA ARG A 236 2.41 0.92 -30.92
C ARG A 236 3.54 1.65 -31.62
N THR A 237 3.93 1.17 -32.80
CA THR A 237 4.51 2.08 -33.81
C THR A 237 3.42 3.06 -34.25
N VAL A 238 3.27 4.16 -33.51
CA VAL A 238 2.75 5.39 -34.11
C VAL A 238 3.75 5.75 -35.18
N THR A 239 3.37 5.54 -36.44
CA THR A 239 4.09 6.02 -37.60
C THR A 239 4.41 7.50 -37.39
N PRO A 240 5.68 7.93 -37.55
CA PRO A 240 6.00 9.35 -37.58
C PRO A 240 5.24 9.96 -38.75
N ILE A 241 4.37 10.93 -38.48
CA ILE A 241 3.89 11.80 -39.53
C ILE A 241 5.09 12.68 -39.89
N ASP A 242 5.76 12.33 -40.97
CA ASP A 242 6.79 13.14 -41.62
C ASP A 242 6.13 14.46 -42.06
N ILE A 243 6.29 15.51 -41.25
CA ILE A 243 6.07 16.88 -41.71
C ILE A 243 7.45 17.40 -42.12
N PRO A 244 7.69 17.67 -43.42
CA PRO A 244 8.97 18.18 -43.88
C PRO A 244 9.28 19.56 -43.26
N LEU A 245 10.54 19.75 -42.87
CA LEU A 245 11.13 20.91 -42.20
C LEU A 245 10.88 22.29 -42.88
N ALA A 246 10.27 22.31 -44.07
CA ALA A 246 9.98 23.54 -44.81
C ALA A 246 8.72 24.28 -44.33
N GLU A 247 7.76 23.61 -43.66
CA GLU A 247 6.53 24.27 -43.16
C GLU A 247 6.65 24.83 -41.74
N ALA A 248 7.75 24.56 -41.03
CA ALA A 248 7.95 25.03 -39.65
C ALA A 248 8.60 26.42 -39.55
N LEU A 249 8.95 27.07 -40.66
CA LEU A 249 9.70 28.33 -40.69
C LEU A 249 9.11 29.42 -41.62
N THR A 250 7.79 29.43 -41.82
CA THR A 250 7.05 30.59 -42.37
C THR A 250 5.89 30.97 -41.47
#